data_AF-A0A8T5DQU7-F1
#
_entry.id   AF-A0A8T5DQU7-F1
#
_cell.length_a   1.000
_cell.length_b   1.000
_cell.length_c   1.000
_cell.angle_alpha   90.00
_cell.angle_beta   90.00
_cell.angle_gamma   90.00
#
_symmetry.space_group_name_H-M   'P 1'
#
loop_
_entity.id
_entity.type
_entity.pdbx_description
1 polymer ?
#
loop_
_entity_poly.entity_id
_entity_poly.type
_entity_poly.pdbx_seq_one_letter_code
_entity_poly.pdbx_strand_id
1 'polypeptide(L)'
;KIDSVKFRLGLTLIIYGIAKKFIVADNVALHANSIFVEGEHLANIGLIWWASLCFGIQIYCDFSAYTDIAIGSAILLGVKLPENFKTPYAATSPQDFWRRWHISLSTWLRDYLYIPLGGSRNGTKRMIFALMMTMLLGGLWHGASWNFILWGLVHGILLAIHRFGKDTPIISNFFKRSKKIGVFISWLITQICIFFTWMIFRVENTSVLIPSMKTFFGIGGHFDNEEMYHFLPEIKLLTGLIVVCFIIAHGISGKLGGGKFWLSKRNPIIWGMICGTLLSLSFYLRPAETVDFIYFRF
;
A
#
# COMPACT_ATOMS: atom_id res chain seq x y z
N LYS A 1 -0.93 -37.14 -4.17
CA LYS A 1 0.34 -36.99 -3.41
C LYS A 1 0.72 -35.51 -3.47
N ILE A 2 0.71 -34.79 -2.34
CA ILE A 2 1.08 -33.36 -2.32
C ILE A 2 2.59 -33.27 -2.59
N ASP A 3 2.97 -32.49 -3.60
CA ASP A 3 4.38 -32.16 -3.88
C ASP A 3 4.99 -31.45 -2.66
N SER A 4 6.09 -31.99 -2.12
CA SER A 4 6.79 -31.46 -0.95
C SER A 4 7.15 -29.98 -1.09
N VAL A 5 7.45 -29.51 -2.30
CA VAL A 5 7.78 -28.10 -2.57
C VAL A 5 6.53 -27.23 -2.50
N LYS A 6 5.39 -27.72 -3.00
CA LYS A 6 4.09 -27.03 -2.91
C LYS A 6 3.63 -26.95 -1.46
N PHE A 7 3.80 -28.01 -0.68
CA PHE A 7 3.50 -28.00 0.75
C PHE A 7 4.32 -26.94 1.49
N ARG A 8 5.65 -26.93 1.30
CA ARG A 8 6.53 -25.91 1.91
C ARG A 8 6.21 -24.50 1.42
N LEU A 9 5.85 -24.32 0.15
CA LEU A 9 5.45 -23.02 -0.39
C LEU A 9 4.17 -22.50 0.28
N GLY A 10 3.15 -23.36 0.43
CA GLY A 10 1.91 -23.01 1.11
C GLY A 10 2.14 -22.54 2.54
N LEU A 11 2.93 -23.30 3.31
CA LEU A 11 3.31 -22.93 4.68
C LEU A 11 4.20 -21.67 4.74
N THR A 12 5.16 -21.53 3.83
CA THR A 12 5.99 -20.31 3.75
C THR A 12 5.13 -19.07 3.51
N LEU A 13 4.12 -19.14 2.64
CA LEU A 13 3.22 -18.02 2.39
C LEU A 13 2.39 -17.65 3.63
N ILE A 14 1.86 -18.65 4.34
CA ILE A 14 1.11 -18.42 5.59
C ILE A 14 1.99 -17.74 6.65
N ILE A 15 3.18 -18.29 6.92
CA ILE A 15 4.10 -17.75 7.93
C ILE A 15 4.60 -16.36 7.53
N TYR A 16 4.90 -16.14 6.25
CA TYR A 16 5.30 -14.83 5.75
C TYR A 16 4.17 -13.80 5.87
N GLY A 17 2.92 -14.21 5.66
CA GLY A 17 1.75 -13.38 5.92
C GLY A 17 1.64 -13.01 7.39
N ILE A 18 1.72 -13.97 8.31
CA ILE A 18 1.73 -13.72 9.76
C ILE A 18 2.82 -12.72 10.15
N ALA A 19 4.05 -12.91 9.64
CA ALA A 19 5.15 -11.98 9.92
C ALA A 19 4.88 -10.56 9.41
N LYS A 20 4.37 -10.40 8.19
CA LYS A 20 4.00 -9.06 7.67
C LYS A 20 2.92 -8.39 8.51
N LYS A 21 1.93 -9.15 8.99
CA LYS A 21 0.86 -8.64 9.86
C LYS A 21 1.43 -8.21 11.21
N PHE A 22 2.00 -9.14 11.96
CA PHE A 22 2.41 -8.91 13.35
C PHE A 22 3.68 -8.07 13.51
N ILE A 23 4.69 -8.27 12.66
CA ILE A 23 5.96 -7.55 12.79
C ILE A 23 5.83 -6.16 12.17
N VAL A 24 5.22 -6.05 10.98
CA VAL A 24 5.23 -4.79 10.23
C VAL A 24 3.94 -4.02 10.40
N ALA A 25 2.81 -4.56 9.94
CA ALA A 25 1.56 -3.81 9.84
C ALA A 25 1.06 -3.32 11.20
N ASP A 26 1.07 -4.18 12.21
CA ASP A 26 0.50 -3.85 13.53
C ASP A 26 1.34 -2.81 14.27
N ASN A 27 2.67 -2.86 14.16
CA ASN A 27 3.55 -1.85 14.77
C ASN A 27 3.42 -0.46 14.12
N VAL A 28 3.37 -0.39 12.79
CA VAL A 28 3.18 0.92 12.11
C VAL A 28 1.75 1.45 12.29
N ALA A 29 0.76 0.56 12.51
CA ALA A 29 -0.61 0.96 12.78
C ALA A 29 -0.75 1.81 14.03
N LEU A 30 0.00 1.50 15.10
CA LEU A 30 -0.04 2.27 16.35
C LEU A 30 0.29 3.75 16.13
N HIS A 31 1.25 4.05 15.25
CA HIS A 31 1.61 5.42 14.90
C HIS A 31 0.54 6.11 14.05
N ALA A 32 0.01 5.42 13.04
CA ALA A 32 -1.06 5.98 12.22
C ALA A 32 -2.32 6.26 13.04
N ASN A 33 -2.65 5.37 13.97
CA ASN A 33 -3.79 5.49 14.87
C ASN A 33 -3.61 6.63 15.89
N SER A 34 -2.40 6.83 16.41
CA SER A 34 -2.15 7.89 17.40
C SER A 34 -2.13 9.29 16.77
N ILE A 35 -1.73 9.41 15.50
CA ILE A 35 -1.60 10.72 14.83
C ILE A 35 -2.92 11.17 14.19
N PHE A 36 -3.65 10.28 13.53
CA PHE A 36 -4.92 10.63 12.86
C PHE A 36 -6.10 10.71 13.85
N VAL A 37 -5.94 11.53 14.88
CA VAL A 37 -6.94 11.94 15.86
C VAL A 37 -6.96 13.46 15.95
N GLU A 38 -8.07 14.03 16.40
CA GLU A 38 -8.22 15.49 16.51
C GLU A 38 -7.24 16.06 17.54
N GLY A 39 -6.54 17.14 17.17
CA GLY A 39 -5.58 17.82 18.04
C GLY A 39 -4.69 18.80 17.28
N GLU A 40 -3.97 19.64 18.03
CA GLU A 40 -3.07 20.67 17.49
C GLU A 40 -1.88 20.08 16.72
N HIS A 41 -1.46 18.86 17.10
CA HIS A 41 -0.37 18.12 16.47
C HIS A 41 -0.60 17.83 14.98
N LEU A 42 -1.83 17.93 14.48
CA LEU A 42 -2.16 17.81 13.05
C LEU A 42 -1.55 18.95 12.21
N ALA A 43 -1.11 20.05 12.83
CA ALA A 43 -0.36 21.11 12.14
C ALA A 43 1.12 20.74 11.93
N ASN A 44 1.65 19.74 12.61
CA ASN A 44 3.03 19.30 12.45
C ASN A 44 3.20 18.48 11.14
N ILE A 45 3.96 19.03 10.20
CA ILE A 45 4.22 18.43 8.88
C ILE A 45 4.91 17.06 9.03
N GLY A 46 5.86 16.93 9.95
CA GLY A 46 6.59 15.68 10.21
C GLY A 46 5.65 14.55 10.63
N LEU A 47 4.72 14.84 11.54
CA LEU A 47 3.73 13.87 12.01
C LEU A 47 2.78 13.43 10.88
N ILE A 48 2.27 14.35 10.07
CA ILE A 48 1.34 14.01 8.97
C ILE A 48 2.01 13.15 7.89
N TRP A 49 3.26 13.46 7.52
CA TRP A 49 4.02 12.64 6.57
C TRP A 49 4.35 11.27 7.16
N TRP A 50 4.75 11.20 8.44
CA TRP A 50 5.03 9.95 9.13
C TRP A 50 3.78 9.07 9.24
N ALA A 51 2.64 9.63 9.63
CA ALA A 51 1.37 8.91 9.72
C ALA A 51 0.90 8.39 8.37
N SER A 52 1.02 9.20 7.32
CA SER A 52 0.68 8.79 5.95
C SER A 52 1.56 7.64 5.48
N LEU A 53 2.87 7.71 5.74
CA LEU A 53 3.82 6.63 5.45
C LEU A 53 3.48 5.35 6.21
N CYS A 54 3.30 5.45 7.53
CA CYS A 54 2.93 4.33 8.39
C CYS A 54 1.63 3.68 7.94
N PHE A 55 0.61 4.48 7.62
CA PHE A 55 -0.65 3.96 7.15
C PHE A 55 -0.53 3.28 5.79
N GLY A 56 0.24 3.83 4.84
CA GLY A 56 0.52 3.16 3.57
C GLY A 56 1.20 1.81 3.78
N ILE A 57 2.22 1.75 4.63
CA ILE A 57 2.89 0.48 4.97
C ILE A 57 1.90 -0.49 5.64
N GLN A 58 1.07 -0.01 6.57
CA GLN A 58 0.03 -0.78 7.23
C GLN A 58 -0.90 -1.43 6.21
N ILE A 59 -1.61 -0.62 5.41
CA ILE A 59 -2.62 -1.12 4.47
C ILE A 59 -2.01 -2.12 3.47
N TYR A 60 -0.78 -1.88 3.03
CA TYR A 60 -0.08 -2.83 2.17
C TYR A 60 0.28 -4.15 2.87
N CYS A 61 0.98 -4.07 4.00
CA CYS A 61 1.49 -5.26 4.68
C CYS A 61 0.36 -6.10 5.25
N ASP A 62 -0.66 -5.45 5.80
CA ASP A 62 -1.86 -6.09 6.36
C ASP A 62 -2.64 -6.84 5.26
N PHE A 63 -2.95 -6.16 4.16
CA PHE A 63 -3.74 -6.79 3.11
C PHE A 63 -2.92 -7.82 2.32
N SER A 64 -1.65 -7.52 2.06
CA SER A 64 -0.75 -8.49 1.43
C SER A 64 -0.54 -9.72 2.32
N ALA A 65 -0.52 -9.57 3.65
CA ALA A 65 -0.47 -10.69 4.60
C ALA A 65 -1.70 -11.58 4.47
N TYR A 66 -2.89 -10.97 4.51
CA TYR A 66 -4.16 -11.69 4.32
C TYR A 66 -4.16 -12.49 3.01
N THR A 67 -3.77 -11.86 1.89
CA THR A 67 -3.74 -12.55 0.59
C THR A 67 -2.69 -13.66 0.53
N ASP A 68 -1.53 -13.49 1.19
CA ASP A 68 -0.51 -14.55 1.24
C ASP A 68 -1.01 -15.75 2.04
N ILE A 69 -1.68 -15.53 3.17
CA ILE A 69 -2.29 -16.60 3.97
C ILE A 69 -3.35 -17.31 3.13
N ALA A 70 -4.22 -16.57 2.43
CA ALA A 70 -5.24 -17.15 1.56
C ALA A 70 -4.65 -17.98 0.41
N ILE A 71 -3.63 -17.45 -0.31
CA ILE A 71 -2.95 -18.17 -1.39
C ILE A 71 -2.22 -19.40 -0.84
N GLY A 72 -1.54 -19.27 0.30
CA GLY A 72 -0.84 -20.36 0.96
C GLY A 72 -1.78 -21.51 1.34
N SER A 73 -2.90 -21.19 1.98
CA SER A 73 -3.97 -22.15 2.30
C SER A 73 -4.56 -22.79 1.05
N ALA A 74 -4.82 -22.02 0.00
CA ALA A 74 -5.34 -22.53 -1.26
C ALA A 74 -4.38 -23.54 -1.91
N ILE A 75 -3.07 -23.27 -1.89
CA ILE A 75 -2.04 -24.19 -2.41
C ILE A 75 -2.06 -25.52 -1.65
N LEU A 76 -2.25 -25.51 -0.31
CA LEU A 76 -2.35 -26.72 0.50
C LEU A 76 -3.62 -27.53 0.16
N LEU A 77 -4.70 -26.86 -0.24
CA LEU A 77 -5.95 -27.47 -0.70
C LEU A 77 -5.95 -27.84 -2.20
N GLY A 78 -4.86 -27.55 -2.93
CA GLY A 78 -4.75 -27.83 -4.36
C GLY A 78 -5.44 -26.80 -5.28
N VAL A 79 -5.87 -25.65 -4.74
CA VAL A 79 -6.49 -24.54 -5.48
C VAL A 79 -5.44 -23.47 -5.81
N LYS A 80 -5.47 -22.95 -7.04
CA LYS A 80 -4.57 -21.86 -7.47
C LYS A 80 -5.31 -20.53 -7.45
N LEU A 81 -4.90 -19.64 -6.55
CA LEU A 81 -5.38 -18.25 -6.50
C LEU A 81 -4.38 -17.30 -7.20
N PRO A 82 -4.86 -16.19 -7.79
CA PRO A 82 -3.98 -15.18 -8.38
C PRO A 82 -3.27 -14.35 -7.31
N GLU A 83 -2.10 -13.80 -7.65
CA GLU A 83 -1.40 -12.84 -6.79
C GLU A 83 -2.11 -11.48 -6.80
N ASN A 84 -2.16 -10.82 -5.64
CA ASN A 84 -2.82 -9.53 -5.50
C ASN A 84 -1.89 -8.32 -5.50
N PHE A 85 -0.60 -8.52 -5.23
CA PHE A 85 0.36 -7.43 -5.06
C PHE A 85 1.68 -7.70 -5.77
N LYS A 86 2.18 -6.71 -6.51
CA LYS A 86 3.44 -6.78 -7.25
C LYS A 86 4.33 -5.55 -7.01
N THR A 87 4.87 -5.47 -5.79
CA THR A 87 5.70 -4.35 -5.32
C THR A 87 5.13 -2.97 -5.67
N PRO A 88 3.92 -2.62 -5.18
CA PRO A 88 3.19 -1.43 -5.59
C PRO A 88 3.94 -0.11 -5.35
N TYR A 89 4.68 0.03 -4.25
CA TYR A 89 5.49 1.23 -3.98
C TYR A 89 6.76 1.38 -4.84
N ALA A 90 7.00 0.46 -5.79
CA ALA A 90 7.97 0.66 -6.86
C ALA A 90 7.36 1.35 -8.10
N ALA A 91 6.05 1.64 -8.09
CA ALA A 91 5.35 2.22 -9.22
C ALA A 91 5.86 3.62 -9.56
N THR A 92 6.01 3.89 -10.86
CA THR A 92 6.47 5.20 -11.37
C THR A 92 5.36 6.05 -11.95
N SER A 93 4.11 5.57 -11.91
CA SER A 93 2.92 6.33 -12.28
C SER A 93 1.67 5.79 -11.58
N PRO A 94 0.58 6.58 -11.48
CA PRO A 94 -0.70 6.08 -10.97
C PRO A 94 -1.21 4.85 -11.74
N GLN A 95 -0.98 4.79 -13.06
CA GLN A 95 -1.36 3.63 -13.87
C GLN A 95 -0.53 2.38 -13.53
N ASP A 96 0.78 2.54 -13.32
CA ASP A 96 1.65 1.43 -12.89
C ASP A 96 1.28 0.94 -11.48
N PHE A 97 0.93 1.87 -10.59
CA PHE A 97 0.46 1.55 -9.25
C PHE A 97 -0.77 0.63 -9.27
N TRP A 98 -1.81 0.99 -10.02
CA TRP A 98 -3.03 0.17 -10.14
C TRP A 98 -2.81 -1.19 -10.82
N ARG A 99 -1.74 -1.35 -11.61
CA ARG A 99 -1.33 -2.67 -12.17
C ARG A 99 -0.62 -3.57 -11.16
N ARG A 100 -0.22 -3.01 -10.00
CA ARG A 100 0.57 -3.69 -8.97
C ARG A 100 -0.15 -3.79 -7.63
N TRP A 101 -1.16 -2.96 -7.42
CA TRP A 101 -1.97 -2.88 -6.21
C TRP A 101 -3.30 -3.58 -6.44
N HIS A 102 -3.66 -4.47 -5.50
CA HIS A 102 -4.95 -5.17 -5.46
C HIS A 102 -5.41 -5.67 -6.85
N ILE A 103 -4.55 -6.47 -7.49
CA ILE A 103 -4.64 -6.82 -8.91
C ILE A 103 -5.97 -7.49 -9.26
N SER A 104 -6.51 -8.35 -8.38
CA SER A 104 -7.82 -8.99 -8.61
C SER A 104 -8.94 -7.94 -8.70
N LEU A 105 -9.02 -7.02 -7.74
CA LEU A 105 -10.00 -5.93 -7.74
C LEU A 105 -9.79 -5.00 -8.92
N SER A 106 -8.55 -4.56 -9.18
CA SER A 106 -8.26 -3.66 -10.31
C SER A 106 -8.68 -4.28 -11.65
N THR A 107 -8.45 -5.59 -11.81
CA THR A 107 -8.89 -6.34 -12.99
C THR A 107 -10.41 -6.41 -13.06
N TRP A 108 -11.09 -6.68 -11.94
CA TRP A 108 -12.55 -6.71 -11.87
C TRP A 108 -13.17 -5.36 -12.20
N LEU A 109 -12.69 -4.26 -11.60
CA LEU A 109 -13.14 -2.90 -11.90
C LEU A 109 -12.94 -2.56 -13.39
N ARG A 110 -11.82 -2.99 -13.98
CA ARG A 110 -11.57 -2.78 -15.41
C ARG A 110 -12.59 -3.53 -16.28
N ASP A 111 -12.77 -4.81 -16.02
CA ASP A 111 -13.52 -5.71 -16.90
C ASP A 111 -15.05 -5.57 -16.72
N TYR A 112 -15.51 -5.24 -15.51
CA TYR A 112 -16.93 -5.19 -15.17
C TYR A 112 -17.48 -3.79 -14.93
N LEU A 113 -16.64 -2.75 -14.80
CA LEU A 113 -17.11 -1.36 -14.74
C LEU A 113 -16.54 -0.53 -15.89
N TYR A 114 -15.22 -0.39 -15.98
CA TYR A 114 -14.60 0.53 -16.94
C TYR A 114 -14.93 0.21 -18.40
N ILE A 115 -14.77 -1.05 -18.82
CA ILE A 115 -15.07 -1.49 -20.18
C ILE A 115 -16.57 -1.36 -20.50
N PRO A 116 -17.51 -1.88 -19.67
CA PRO A 116 -18.94 -1.69 -19.89
C PRO A 116 -19.38 -0.22 -19.93
N LEU A 117 -18.74 0.66 -19.16
CA LEU A 117 -19.01 2.11 -19.20
C LEU A 117 -18.46 2.79 -20.47
N GLY A 118 -17.85 2.08 -21.40
CA GLY A 118 -17.38 2.57 -22.71
C GLY A 118 -15.86 2.58 -22.87
N GLY A 119 -15.13 2.32 -21.78
CA GLY A 119 -13.67 2.18 -21.77
C GLY A 119 -12.93 3.29 -22.52
N SER A 120 -11.93 2.90 -23.32
CA SER A 120 -11.16 3.83 -24.16
C SER A 120 -11.65 3.93 -25.61
N ARG A 121 -12.79 3.31 -25.97
CA ARG A 121 -13.19 3.14 -27.39
C ARG A 121 -14.09 4.25 -27.91
N ASN A 122 -14.89 4.89 -27.04
CA ASN A 122 -15.94 5.82 -27.44
C ASN A 122 -15.51 7.30 -27.30
N GLY A 123 -14.25 7.60 -27.62
CA GLY A 123 -13.68 8.94 -27.54
C GLY A 123 -13.32 9.43 -26.13
N THR A 124 -12.66 10.59 -26.08
CA THR A 124 -12.02 11.12 -24.86
C THR A 124 -13.02 11.42 -23.74
N LYS A 125 -14.16 12.06 -24.05
CA LYS A 125 -15.18 12.42 -23.04
C LYS A 125 -15.75 11.17 -22.35
N ARG A 126 -16.12 10.15 -23.13
CA ARG A 126 -16.67 8.90 -22.58
C ARG A 126 -15.63 8.14 -21.77
N MET A 127 -14.38 8.16 -22.20
CA MET A 127 -13.27 7.54 -21.48
C MET A 127 -13.00 8.21 -20.12
N ILE A 128 -13.02 9.55 -20.05
CA ILE A 128 -12.91 10.27 -18.77
C ILE A 128 -14.09 9.90 -17.87
N PHE A 129 -15.32 9.94 -18.38
CA PHE A 129 -16.51 9.53 -17.60
C PHE A 129 -16.37 8.10 -17.06
N ALA A 130 -16.05 7.14 -17.92
CA ALA A 130 -15.90 5.74 -17.53
C ALA A 130 -14.80 5.57 -16.46
N LEU A 131 -13.68 6.29 -16.62
CA LEU A 131 -12.58 6.28 -15.66
C LEU A 131 -13.02 6.86 -14.31
N MET A 132 -13.59 8.07 -14.30
CA MET A 132 -14.04 8.73 -13.07
C MET A 132 -15.11 7.90 -12.34
N MET A 133 -16.10 7.40 -13.06
CA MET A 133 -17.14 6.54 -12.48
C MET A 133 -16.57 5.23 -11.94
N THR A 134 -15.62 4.60 -12.63
CA THR A 134 -14.98 3.38 -12.14
C THR A 134 -14.27 3.61 -10.82
N MET A 135 -13.54 4.72 -10.67
CA MET A 135 -12.82 5.01 -9.42
C MET A 135 -13.76 5.47 -8.30
N LEU A 136 -14.80 6.24 -8.59
CA LEU A 136 -15.82 6.63 -7.61
C LEU A 136 -16.61 5.44 -7.08
N LEU A 137 -17.07 4.56 -7.98
CA LEU A 137 -17.75 3.31 -7.60
C LEU A 137 -16.79 2.36 -6.88
N GLY A 138 -15.51 2.32 -7.29
CA GLY A 138 -14.48 1.59 -6.57
C GLY A 138 -14.22 2.13 -5.16
N GLY A 139 -14.30 3.45 -4.97
CA GLY A 139 -14.28 4.09 -3.66
C GLY A 139 -15.49 3.68 -2.82
N LEU A 140 -16.71 3.83 -3.36
CA LEU A 140 -17.95 3.45 -2.68
C LEU A 140 -18.02 1.96 -2.31
N TRP A 141 -17.35 1.08 -3.07
CA TRP A 141 -17.22 -0.33 -2.73
C TRP A 141 -16.47 -0.57 -1.41
N HIS A 142 -15.59 0.34 -1.01
CA HIS A 142 -14.86 0.25 0.26
C HIS A 142 -15.69 0.70 1.46
N GLY A 143 -16.71 1.55 1.29
CA GLY A 143 -17.56 2.00 2.37
C GLY A 143 -18.41 3.22 2.00
N ALA A 144 -19.41 3.54 2.83
CA ALA A 144 -20.38 4.61 2.57
C ALA A 144 -19.93 6.00 3.06
N SER A 145 -18.74 6.12 3.65
CA SER A 145 -18.20 7.40 4.15
C SER A 145 -17.64 8.29 3.04
N TRP A 146 -17.64 9.61 3.28
CA TRP A 146 -17.24 10.63 2.31
C TRP A 146 -15.77 10.53 1.89
N ASN A 147 -14.90 10.06 2.78
CA ASN A 147 -13.48 9.90 2.51
C ASN A 147 -13.23 8.89 1.36
N PHE A 148 -14.04 7.85 1.22
CA PHE A 148 -13.91 6.89 0.12
C PHE A 148 -14.33 7.45 -1.23
N ILE A 149 -15.37 8.29 -1.25
CA ILE A 149 -15.78 9.03 -2.46
C ILE A 149 -14.65 9.97 -2.88
N LEU A 150 -14.10 10.74 -1.93
CA LEU A 150 -12.98 11.63 -2.19
C LEU A 150 -11.73 10.86 -2.66
N TRP A 151 -11.43 9.72 -2.04
CA TRP A 151 -10.34 8.84 -2.45
C TRP A 151 -10.50 8.36 -3.91
N GLY A 152 -11.70 7.88 -4.27
CA GLY A 152 -12.03 7.48 -5.64
C GLY A 152 -11.90 8.63 -6.63
N LEU A 153 -12.40 9.82 -6.25
CA LEU A 153 -12.29 11.04 -7.05
C LEU A 153 -10.82 11.39 -7.32
N VAL A 154 -9.98 11.43 -6.29
CA VAL A 154 -8.56 11.78 -6.40
C VAL A 154 -7.82 10.76 -7.27
N HIS A 155 -8.05 9.46 -7.11
CA HIS A 155 -7.46 8.46 -8.01
C HIS A 155 -7.91 8.60 -9.46
N GLY A 156 -9.18 8.93 -9.70
CA GLY A 156 -9.70 9.24 -11.03
C GLY A 156 -8.96 10.42 -11.67
N ILE A 157 -8.81 11.51 -10.91
CA ILE A 157 -8.06 12.70 -11.35
C ILE A 157 -6.60 12.34 -11.64
N LEU A 158 -5.92 11.62 -10.75
CA LEU A 158 -4.52 11.21 -10.93
C LEU A 158 -4.31 10.37 -12.21
N LEU A 159 -5.21 9.42 -12.47
CA LEU A 159 -5.16 8.61 -13.68
C LEU A 159 -5.45 9.43 -14.94
N ALA A 160 -6.40 10.37 -14.90
CA ALA A 160 -6.70 11.27 -16.01
C ALA A 160 -5.50 12.20 -16.31
N ILE A 161 -4.94 12.84 -15.28
CA ILE A 161 -3.73 13.69 -15.41
C ILE A 161 -2.58 12.89 -16.02
N HIS A 162 -2.30 11.70 -15.51
CA HIS A 162 -1.24 10.86 -16.07
C HIS A 162 -1.54 10.46 -17.53
N ARG A 163 -2.79 10.12 -17.87
CA ARG A 163 -3.19 9.71 -19.22
C ARG A 163 -2.96 10.82 -20.24
N PHE A 164 -3.30 12.06 -19.93
CA PHE A 164 -3.17 13.19 -20.85
C PHE A 164 -1.79 13.85 -20.77
N GLY A 165 -1.14 13.84 -19.62
CA GLY A 165 0.15 14.49 -19.40
C GLY A 165 1.34 13.72 -19.98
N LYS A 166 1.35 12.39 -19.87
CA LYS A 166 2.54 11.57 -20.19
C LYS A 166 3.03 11.71 -21.64
N ASP A 167 2.12 11.96 -22.57
CA ASP A 167 2.42 12.04 -24.02
C ASP A 167 2.62 13.49 -24.50
N THR A 168 2.52 14.49 -23.60
CA THR A 168 2.81 15.88 -23.98
C THR A 168 4.29 16.03 -24.35
N PRO A 169 4.65 16.85 -25.35
CA PRO A 169 6.04 16.99 -25.79
C PRO A 169 6.99 17.41 -24.68
N ILE A 170 6.55 18.29 -23.78
CA ILE A 170 7.36 18.81 -22.66
C ILE A 170 7.71 17.67 -21.69
N ILE A 171 6.69 16.94 -21.21
CA ILE A 171 6.86 15.85 -20.24
C ILE A 171 7.64 14.70 -20.87
N SER A 172 7.23 14.26 -22.06
CA SER A 172 7.88 13.13 -22.74
C SER A 172 9.34 13.41 -23.09
N ASN A 173 9.68 14.63 -23.53
CA ASN A 173 11.07 15.00 -23.82
C ASN A 173 11.91 15.10 -22.54
N PHE A 174 11.37 15.68 -21.46
CA PHE A 174 12.05 15.74 -20.17
C PHE A 174 12.41 14.33 -19.68
N PHE A 175 11.44 13.42 -19.58
CA PHE A 175 11.68 12.07 -19.05
C PHE A 175 12.56 11.21 -19.97
N LYS A 176 12.48 11.39 -21.31
CA LYS A 176 13.42 10.75 -22.25
C LYS A 176 14.87 11.22 -22.05
N ARG A 177 15.08 12.53 -21.90
CA ARG A 177 16.43 13.11 -21.74
C ARG A 177 17.04 12.79 -20.37
N SER A 178 16.21 12.80 -19.34
CA SER A 178 16.60 12.61 -17.94
C SER A 178 16.89 11.15 -17.54
N LYS A 179 16.65 10.14 -18.40
CA LYS A 179 16.98 8.73 -18.15
C LYS A 179 16.63 8.29 -16.70
N LYS A 180 17.63 7.90 -15.90
CA LYS A 180 17.46 7.41 -14.52
C LYS A 180 16.92 8.48 -13.56
N ILE A 181 17.34 9.75 -13.69
CA ILE A 181 16.82 10.82 -12.81
C ILE A 181 15.35 11.10 -13.12
N GLY A 182 14.95 10.98 -14.39
CA GLY A 182 13.55 11.03 -14.79
C GLY A 182 12.72 9.93 -14.12
N VAL A 183 13.19 8.68 -14.14
CA VAL A 183 12.48 7.57 -13.47
C VAL A 183 12.35 7.82 -11.97
N PHE A 184 13.41 8.31 -11.31
CA PHE A 184 13.37 8.63 -9.88
C PHE A 184 12.36 9.73 -9.56
N ILE A 185 12.33 10.82 -10.35
CA ILE A 185 11.35 11.91 -10.18
C ILE A 185 9.92 11.39 -10.38
N SER A 186 9.69 10.58 -11.43
CA SER A 186 8.37 9.99 -11.69
C SER A 186 7.91 9.07 -10.55
N TRP A 187 8.83 8.27 -10.01
CA TRP A 187 8.60 7.46 -8.81
C TRP A 187 8.25 8.33 -7.61
N LEU A 188 9.06 9.35 -7.30
CA LEU A 188 8.85 10.23 -6.15
C LEU A 188 7.50 10.93 -6.21
N ILE A 189 7.16 11.56 -7.36
CA ILE A 189 5.86 12.20 -7.57
C ILE A 189 4.73 11.20 -7.37
N THR A 190 4.87 9.99 -7.92
CA THR A 190 3.85 8.93 -7.75
C THR A 190 3.69 8.55 -6.29
N GLN A 191 4.79 8.34 -5.56
CA GLN A 191 4.71 7.98 -4.14
C GLN A 191 4.01 9.08 -3.34
N ILE A 192 4.38 10.36 -3.52
CA ILE A 192 3.73 11.49 -2.84
C ILE A 192 2.21 11.47 -3.08
N CYS A 193 1.78 11.34 -4.35
CA CYS A 193 0.36 11.26 -4.67
C CYS A 193 -0.33 10.04 -4.04
N ILE A 194 0.31 8.88 -4.05
CA ILE A 194 -0.26 7.64 -3.48
C ILE A 194 -0.37 7.73 -1.95
N PHE A 195 0.65 8.22 -1.24
CA PHE A 195 0.58 8.39 0.21
C PHE A 195 -0.43 9.46 0.61
N PHE A 196 -0.61 10.52 -0.19
CA PHE A 196 -1.71 11.46 -0.02
C PHE A 196 -3.07 10.76 -0.16
N THR A 197 -3.26 9.90 -1.16
CA THR A 197 -4.51 9.12 -1.28
C THR A 197 -4.71 8.20 -0.07
N TRP A 198 -3.65 7.60 0.47
CA TRP A 198 -3.77 6.75 1.66
C TRP A 198 -4.20 7.50 2.90
N MET A 199 -3.71 8.71 3.13
CA MET A 199 -4.21 9.57 4.19
C MET A 199 -5.71 9.82 4.04
N ILE A 200 -6.19 10.16 2.84
CA ILE A 200 -7.63 10.33 2.58
C ILE A 200 -8.39 9.04 2.89
N PHE A 201 -7.87 7.89 2.45
CA PHE A 201 -8.49 6.59 2.70
C PHE A 201 -8.61 6.28 4.21
N ARG A 202 -7.64 6.71 5.03
CA ARG A 202 -7.61 6.43 6.48
C ARG A 202 -8.56 7.29 7.30
N VAL A 203 -8.72 8.55 6.94
CA VAL A 203 -9.33 9.56 7.83
C VAL A 203 -10.77 9.83 7.41
N GLU A 204 -11.71 9.34 8.21
CA GLU A 204 -13.14 9.51 7.96
C GLU A 204 -13.67 10.86 8.47
N ASN A 205 -13.21 11.31 9.63
CA ASN A 205 -13.66 12.56 10.23
C ASN A 205 -13.07 13.76 9.49
N THR A 206 -13.93 14.65 9.00
CA THR A 206 -13.54 15.87 8.28
C THR A 206 -12.78 16.86 9.17
N SER A 207 -12.99 16.86 10.50
CA SER A 207 -12.22 17.68 11.44
C SER A 207 -10.74 17.30 11.49
N VAL A 208 -10.40 16.04 11.19
CA VAL A 208 -9.03 15.54 11.10
C VAL A 208 -8.51 15.58 9.67
N LEU A 209 -9.36 15.18 8.70
CA LEU A 209 -8.99 15.04 7.30
C LEU A 209 -8.58 16.37 6.67
N ILE A 210 -9.37 17.43 6.87
CA ILE A 210 -9.12 18.72 6.22
C ILE A 210 -7.81 19.36 6.72
N PRO A 211 -7.54 19.46 8.04
CA PRO A 211 -6.24 19.92 8.53
C PRO A 211 -5.09 19.05 8.03
N SER A 212 -5.22 17.71 8.09
CA SER A 212 -4.19 16.78 7.60
C SER A 212 -3.86 17.01 6.12
N MET A 213 -4.87 17.22 5.27
CA MET A 213 -4.68 17.54 3.85
C MET A 213 -3.92 18.85 3.63
N LYS A 214 -4.24 19.89 4.41
CA LYS A 214 -3.54 21.18 4.33
C LYS A 214 -2.08 21.04 4.77
N THR A 215 -1.86 20.43 5.94
CA THR A 215 -0.53 20.20 6.50
C THR A 215 0.33 19.30 5.62
N PHE A 216 -0.24 18.28 4.95
CA PHE A 216 0.49 17.41 4.02
C PHE A 216 1.20 18.22 2.92
N PHE A 217 0.57 19.30 2.44
CA PHE A 217 1.14 20.23 1.46
C PHE A 217 1.81 21.47 2.09
N GLY A 218 2.01 21.48 3.41
CA GLY A 218 2.64 22.58 4.14
C GLY A 218 1.77 23.83 4.31
N ILE A 219 0.47 23.74 4.06
CA ILE A 219 -0.46 24.88 4.17
C ILE A 219 -0.86 25.03 5.64
N GLY A 220 -0.34 26.08 6.30
CA GLY A 220 -0.65 26.36 7.70
C GLY A 220 -0.08 25.35 8.69
N GLY A 221 0.90 24.54 8.25
CA GLY A 221 1.63 23.62 9.10
C GLY A 221 3.02 24.13 9.45
N HIS A 222 3.59 23.59 10.53
CA HIS A 222 4.95 23.85 10.98
C HIS A 222 5.76 22.55 11.04
N PHE A 223 7.07 22.66 11.13
CA PHE A 223 7.96 21.52 11.29
C PHE A 223 8.71 21.64 12.62
N ASP A 224 8.32 20.82 13.58
CA ASP A 224 8.94 20.75 14.91
C ASP A 224 9.32 19.30 15.23
N ASN A 225 10.63 19.07 15.41
CA ASN A 225 11.18 17.74 15.68
C ASN A 225 10.97 17.31 17.13
N GLU A 226 10.98 18.25 18.08
CA GLU A 226 10.78 17.93 19.51
C GLU A 226 9.33 17.55 19.74
N GLU A 227 8.39 18.34 19.21
CA GLU A 227 6.96 18.01 19.21
C GLU A 227 6.72 16.62 18.60
N MET A 228 7.28 16.37 17.41
CA MET A 228 7.15 15.07 16.74
C MET A 228 7.70 13.95 17.60
N TYR A 229 8.91 14.10 18.17
CA TYR A 229 9.55 13.07 18.97
C TYR A 229 8.77 12.73 20.25
N HIS A 230 8.21 13.75 20.91
CA HIS A 230 7.42 13.59 22.12
C HIS A 230 6.01 13.08 21.87
N PHE A 231 5.41 13.39 20.72
CA PHE A 231 4.09 12.90 20.35
C PHE A 231 4.08 11.41 19.95
N LEU A 232 5.14 10.94 19.28
CA LEU A 232 5.20 9.57 18.76
C LEU A 232 5.15 8.52 19.90
N PRO A 233 4.45 7.39 19.69
CA PRO A 233 4.41 6.28 20.64
C PRO A 233 5.79 5.85 21.16
N GLU A 234 5.84 5.24 22.34
CA GLU A 234 7.11 4.81 22.97
C GLU A 234 7.93 3.88 22.08
N ILE A 235 7.27 3.06 21.26
CA ILE A 235 7.90 2.14 20.30
C ILE A 235 8.51 2.83 19.06
N LYS A 236 8.59 4.18 19.03
CA LYS A 236 9.05 4.96 17.86
C LYS A 236 10.38 4.51 17.24
N LEU A 237 11.34 4.07 18.05
CA LEU A 237 12.63 3.57 17.54
C LEU A 237 12.46 2.22 16.82
N LEU A 238 11.67 1.31 17.40
CA LEU A 238 11.36 0.02 16.79
C LEU A 238 10.58 0.20 15.48
N THR A 239 9.54 1.05 15.49
CA THR A 239 8.76 1.36 14.28
C THR A 239 9.63 2.01 13.22
N GLY A 240 10.52 2.94 13.60
CA GLY A 240 11.53 3.54 12.72
C GLY A 240 12.38 2.49 12.02
N LEU A 241 12.93 1.53 12.78
CA LEU A 241 13.71 0.43 12.24
C LEU A 241 12.87 -0.47 11.31
N ILE A 242 11.64 -0.81 11.68
CA ILE A 242 10.72 -1.61 10.87
C ILE A 242 10.44 -0.93 9.52
N VAL A 243 10.19 0.38 9.52
CA VAL A 243 9.94 1.17 8.30
C VAL A 243 11.18 1.16 7.39
N VAL A 244 12.38 1.38 7.94
CA VAL A 244 13.63 1.32 7.16
C VAL A 244 13.84 -0.08 6.58
N CYS A 245 13.69 -1.13 7.39
CA CYS A 245 13.78 -2.51 6.95
C CYS A 245 12.76 -2.83 5.85
N PHE A 246 11.52 -2.35 5.99
CA PHE A 246 10.47 -2.50 4.99
C PHE A 246 10.86 -1.85 3.66
N ILE A 247 11.33 -0.59 3.67
CA ILE A 247 11.71 0.13 2.46
C ILE A 247 12.83 -0.62 1.71
N ILE A 248 13.86 -1.06 2.44
CA ILE A 248 14.97 -1.83 1.86
C ILE A 248 14.47 -3.16 1.30
N ALA A 249 13.73 -3.94 2.10
CA ALA A 249 13.24 -5.25 1.71
C ALA A 249 12.27 -5.18 0.51
N HIS A 250 11.39 -4.19 0.49
CA HIS A 250 10.43 -3.98 -0.60
C HIS A 250 11.13 -3.58 -1.90
N GLY A 251 12.15 -2.71 -1.82
CA GLY A 251 12.99 -2.32 -2.96
C GLY A 251 13.80 -3.50 -3.52
N ILE A 252 14.32 -4.37 -2.65
CA ILE A 252 15.05 -5.58 -3.06
C ILE A 252 14.10 -6.65 -3.63
N SER A 253 12.92 -6.84 -3.03
CA SER A 253 11.92 -7.82 -3.44
C SER A 253 11.54 -7.67 -4.92
N GLY A 254 11.39 -6.43 -5.39
CA GLY A 254 11.10 -6.12 -6.79
C GLY A 254 12.19 -6.53 -7.78
N LYS A 255 13.44 -6.70 -7.32
CA LYS A 255 14.59 -7.11 -8.14
C LYS A 255 14.86 -8.61 -8.10
N LEU A 256 14.76 -9.22 -6.91
CA LEU A 256 15.13 -10.62 -6.72
C LEU A 256 14.06 -11.57 -7.26
N GLY A 257 12.77 -11.23 -7.13
CA GLY A 257 11.65 -12.07 -7.57
C GLY A 257 11.58 -13.42 -6.84
N GLY A 258 10.44 -13.73 -6.21
CA GLY A 258 10.18 -15.10 -5.74
C GLY A 258 11.02 -15.56 -4.54
N GLY A 259 11.41 -14.68 -3.61
CA GLY A 259 12.10 -15.07 -2.37
C GLY A 259 11.35 -16.15 -1.56
N LYS A 260 10.01 -16.10 -1.55
CA LYS A 260 9.14 -17.11 -0.93
C LYS A 260 9.29 -18.48 -1.60
N PHE A 261 9.39 -18.49 -2.93
CA PHE A 261 9.61 -19.70 -3.73
C PHE A 261 11.05 -20.22 -3.62
N TRP A 262 12.03 -19.32 -3.50
CA TRP A 262 13.42 -19.69 -3.20
C TRP A 262 13.53 -20.40 -1.84
N LEU A 263 12.82 -19.90 -0.82
CA LEU A 263 12.81 -20.47 0.52
C LEU A 263 12.16 -21.86 0.54
N SER A 264 11.04 -22.05 -0.18
CA SER A 264 10.36 -23.36 -0.24
C SER A 264 11.17 -24.47 -0.94
N LYS A 265 12.21 -24.10 -1.69
CA LYS A 265 13.16 -25.02 -2.32
C LYS A 265 14.37 -25.37 -1.46
N ARG A 266 14.56 -24.72 -0.32
CA ARG A 266 15.70 -25.01 0.59
C ARG A 266 15.54 -26.40 1.24
N ASN A 267 16.63 -26.90 1.80
CA ASN A 267 16.64 -28.11 2.61
C ASN A 267 15.55 -28.00 3.72
N PRO A 268 14.78 -29.08 4.01
CA PRO A 268 13.70 -29.04 5.01
C PRO A 268 14.11 -28.48 6.38
N ILE A 269 15.32 -28.79 6.86
CA ILE A 269 15.82 -28.34 8.16
C ILE A 269 16.08 -26.84 8.13
N ILE A 270 16.78 -26.34 7.11
CA ILE A 270 17.06 -24.91 6.93
C ILE A 270 15.74 -24.13 6.76
N TRP A 271 14.83 -24.64 5.94
CA TRP A 271 13.50 -24.09 5.75
C TRP A 271 12.72 -24.01 7.08
N GLY A 272 12.71 -25.11 7.84
CA GLY A 272 12.04 -25.19 9.13
C GLY A 272 12.61 -24.23 10.17
N MET A 273 13.94 -24.10 10.25
CA MET A 273 14.60 -23.13 11.15
C MET A 273 14.21 -21.70 10.79
N ILE A 274 14.31 -21.31 9.51
CA ILE A 274 13.96 -19.94 9.07
C ILE A 274 12.47 -19.65 9.36
N CYS A 275 11.58 -20.57 9.02
CA CYS A 275 10.15 -20.42 9.27
C CYS A 275 9.81 -20.39 10.77
N GLY A 276 10.46 -21.23 11.58
CA GLY A 276 10.31 -21.25 13.03
C GLY A 276 10.77 -19.94 13.67
N THR A 277 11.97 -19.46 13.33
CA THR A 277 12.46 -18.16 13.81
C THR A 277 11.54 -17.01 13.41
N LEU A 278 11.08 -16.99 12.15
CA LEU A 278 10.18 -15.93 11.68
C LEU A 278 8.84 -15.94 12.44
N LEU A 279 8.30 -17.12 12.71
CA LEU A 279 7.07 -17.27 13.48
C LEU A 279 7.27 -16.84 14.94
N SER A 280 8.37 -17.26 15.59
CA SER A 280 8.71 -16.84 16.96
C SER A 280 8.88 -15.31 17.05
N LEU A 281 9.60 -14.70 16.11
CA LEU A 281 9.74 -13.24 16.03
C LEU A 281 8.39 -12.54 15.82
N SER A 282 7.46 -13.15 15.08
CA SER A 282 6.13 -12.59 14.87
C SER A 282 5.35 -12.47 16.17
N PHE A 283 5.43 -13.47 17.06
CA PHE A 283 4.77 -13.41 18.36
C PHE A 283 5.52 -12.55 19.38
N TYR A 284 6.85 -12.44 19.26
CA TYR A 284 7.67 -11.62 20.15
C TYR A 284 7.58 -10.12 19.83
N LEU A 285 7.55 -9.75 18.54
CA LEU A 285 7.56 -8.36 18.08
C LEU A 285 6.16 -7.77 17.81
N ARG A 286 5.08 -8.56 17.98
CA ARG A 286 3.73 -8.00 17.86
C ARG A 286 3.47 -6.99 18.98
N PRO A 287 2.71 -5.92 18.72
CA PRO A 287 2.28 -5.03 19.78
C PRO A 287 1.39 -5.77 20.79
N ALA A 288 1.35 -5.26 22.02
CA ALA A 288 0.48 -5.80 23.07
C ALA A 288 -1.02 -5.57 22.75
N GLU A 289 -1.33 -4.49 22.04
CA GLU A 289 -2.67 -4.18 21.57
C GLU A 289 -3.06 -5.06 20.37
N THR A 290 -4.30 -5.53 20.36
CA THR A 290 -4.86 -6.25 19.23
C THR A 290 -5.22 -5.28 18.12
N VAL A 291 -4.55 -5.41 16.97
CA VAL A 291 -4.86 -4.63 15.76
C VAL A 291 -5.56 -5.54 14.75
N ASP A 292 -6.84 -5.31 14.51
CA ASP A 292 -7.60 -6.08 13.52
C ASP A 292 -7.03 -5.92 12.11
N PHE A 293 -7.32 -6.87 11.23
CA PHE A 293 -7.06 -6.66 9.80
C PHE A 293 -7.87 -5.46 9.31
N ILE A 294 -7.22 -4.58 8.57
CA ILE A 294 -7.80 -3.37 8.01
C ILE A 294 -8.97 -3.69 7.07
N TYR A 295 -8.95 -4.87 6.46
CA TYR A 295 -10.00 -5.37 5.59
C TYR A 295 -11.37 -5.46 6.30
N PHE A 296 -11.41 -5.59 7.63
CA PHE A 296 -12.64 -5.70 8.41
C PHE A 296 -13.09 -4.39 9.07
N ARG A 297 -12.40 -3.28 8.81
CA ARG A 297 -12.69 -1.98 9.46
C ARG A 297 -13.59 -1.05 8.65
N PHE A 298 -14.01 -1.46 7.45
CA PHE A 298 -14.81 -0.65 6.54
C PHE A 298 -16.07 -1.39 6.09
#